data_AF-A0A1S6IZ37-F1
#
_entry.id   AF-A0A1S6IZ37-F1
#
_cell.length_a   1.000
_cell.length_b   1.000
_cell.length_c   1.000
_cell.angle_alpha   90.00
_cell.angle_beta   90.00
_cell.angle_gamma   90.00
#
_symmetry.space_group_name_H-M   'P 1'
#
loop_
_entity.id
_entity.type
_entity.pdbx_description
1 polymer ?
#
loop_
_entity_poly.entity_id
_entity_poly.type
_entity_poly.pdbx_seq_one_letter_code
_entity_poly.pdbx_strand_id
1 'polypeptide(L)'
;MYCQLDQVKDVLDIAQAVRNALLREQPHNPKLLGCQRQACSVILGLLLWKEYDAFGQVGVIKQDGKEHRHHWVEVYLEGEAFVLDVTLSQWSEAVPEVVFLLKEEAAEEYGYGPSEDSDWQPQDAEESLWESVLQQLQIHQPVDEVLTEIAELVL
;
A
#
# COMPACT_ATOMS: atom_id res chain seq x y z
N MET A 1 8.55 13.10 20.68
CA MET A 1 7.39 13.67 19.97
C MET A 1 7.66 13.39 18.50
N TYR A 2 7.05 12.34 17.97
CA TYR A 2 7.03 12.12 16.52
C TYR A 2 6.22 13.27 15.92
N CYS A 3 6.81 14.05 15.02
CA CYS A 3 6.06 15.11 14.36
C CYS A 3 5.29 14.52 13.15
N GLN A 4 4.22 15.19 12.71
CA GLN A 4 3.40 14.75 11.58
C GLN A 4 4.23 14.47 10.32
N LEU A 5 5.32 15.22 10.11
CA LEU A 5 6.25 15.01 9.01
C LEU A 5 7.02 13.67 9.11
N ASP A 6 7.32 13.21 10.32
CA ASP A 6 7.97 11.92 10.53
C ASP A 6 7.02 10.76 10.20
N GLN A 7 5.73 10.89 10.53
CA GLN A 7 4.69 9.91 10.19
C GLN A 7 4.49 9.83 8.67
N VAL A 8 4.34 10.98 8.01
CA VAL A 8 4.21 11.02 6.54
C VAL A 8 5.44 10.43 5.86
N LYS A 9 6.65 10.76 6.35
CA LYS A 9 7.89 10.19 5.82
C LYS A 9 7.90 8.66 5.94
N ASP A 10 7.55 8.12 7.10
CA ASP A 10 7.55 6.66 7.33
C ASP A 10 6.54 5.94 6.42
N VAL A 11 5.34 6.50 6.27
CA VAL A 11 4.31 5.99 5.34
C VAL A 11 4.81 5.97 3.89
N LEU A 12 5.43 7.06 3.44
CA LEU A 12 5.99 7.16 2.08
C LEU A 12 7.21 6.25 1.87
N ASP A 13 8.05 6.07 2.89
CA ASP A 13 9.19 5.15 2.83
C ASP A 13 8.72 3.70 2.66
N ILE A 14 7.67 3.29 3.40
CA ILE A 14 7.04 1.97 3.26
C ILE A 14 6.52 1.79 1.83
N ALA A 15 5.73 2.75 1.34
CA ALA A 15 5.14 2.70 0.01
C ALA A 15 6.23 2.58 -1.08
N GLN A 16 7.27 3.41 -0.99
CA GLN A 16 8.37 3.39 -1.95
C GLN A 16 9.14 2.07 -1.89
N ALA A 17 9.40 1.52 -0.70
CA ALA A 17 10.08 0.25 -0.54
C ALA A 17 9.30 -0.90 -1.19
N VAL A 18 7.98 -0.94 -0.98
CA VAL A 18 7.08 -1.92 -1.62
C VAL A 18 7.11 -1.79 -3.14
N ARG A 19 6.97 -0.57 -3.66
CA ARG A 19 7.01 -0.33 -5.11
C ARG A 19 8.33 -0.79 -5.73
N ASN A 20 9.44 -0.41 -5.11
CA ASN A 20 10.78 -0.77 -5.59
C ASN A 20 11.00 -2.29 -5.56
N ALA A 21 10.48 -2.97 -4.52
CA ALA A 21 10.57 -4.42 -4.41
C ALA A 21 9.77 -5.10 -5.53
N LEU A 22 8.53 -4.68 -5.77
CA LEU A 22 7.69 -5.20 -6.86
C LEU A 22 8.37 -5.03 -8.24
N LEU A 23 8.93 -3.85 -8.52
CA LEU A 23 9.63 -3.61 -9.79
C LEU A 23 10.89 -4.48 -9.93
N ARG A 24 11.57 -4.78 -8.83
CA ARG A 24 12.74 -5.65 -8.83
C ARG A 24 12.37 -7.11 -9.08
N GLU A 25 11.29 -7.59 -8.48
CA GLU A 25 10.81 -8.96 -8.66
C GLU A 25 10.16 -9.18 -10.03
N GLN A 26 9.56 -8.13 -10.60
CA GLN A 26 8.89 -8.19 -11.88
C GLN A 26 9.49 -7.19 -12.89
N PRO A 27 10.76 -7.37 -13.30
CA PRO A 27 11.45 -6.43 -14.19
C PRO A 27 10.81 -6.34 -15.58
N HIS A 28 9.99 -7.33 -15.96
CA HIS A 28 9.22 -7.36 -17.21
C HIS A 28 7.81 -6.72 -17.07
N ASN A 29 7.42 -6.30 -15.86
CA ASN A 29 6.16 -5.65 -15.55
C ASN A 29 6.39 -4.26 -14.95
N PRO A 30 6.98 -3.29 -15.69
CA PRO A 30 7.29 -1.96 -15.17
C PRO A 30 6.04 -1.15 -14.77
N LYS A 31 4.86 -1.57 -15.24
CA LYS A 31 3.57 -0.98 -14.89
C LYS A 31 2.93 -1.62 -13.66
N LEU A 32 3.51 -2.68 -13.09
CA LEU A 32 2.95 -3.39 -11.92
C LEU A 32 1.50 -3.88 -12.13
N LEU A 33 1.15 -4.26 -13.37
CA LEU A 33 -0.18 -4.75 -13.70
C LEU A 33 -0.50 -5.99 -12.86
N GLY A 34 -1.63 -5.97 -12.16
CA GLY A 34 -2.08 -7.09 -11.32
C GLY A 34 -1.42 -7.20 -9.94
N CYS A 35 -0.52 -6.29 -9.58
CA CYS A 35 0.21 -6.33 -8.31
C CYS A 35 -0.52 -5.63 -7.14
N GLN A 36 -1.68 -5.01 -7.39
CA GLN A 36 -2.38 -4.17 -6.41
C GLN A 36 -2.69 -4.88 -5.09
N ARG A 37 -3.06 -6.17 -5.13
CA ARG A 37 -3.37 -6.94 -3.92
C ARG A 37 -2.12 -7.25 -3.10
N GLN A 38 -1.02 -7.65 -3.76
CA GLN A 38 0.28 -7.89 -3.13
C GLN A 38 0.80 -6.60 -2.48
N ALA A 39 0.79 -5.49 -3.24
CA ALA A 39 1.21 -4.19 -2.76
C ALA A 39 0.40 -3.75 -1.53
N CYS A 40 -0.93 -3.83 -1.62
CA CYS A 40 -1.84 -3.48 -0.54
C CYS A 40 -1.58 -4.31 0.72
N SER A 41 -1.38 -5.64 0.59
CA SER A 41 -1.14 -6.51 1.74
C SER A 41 0.17 -6.17 2.47
N VAL A 42 1.27 -5.95 1.74
CA VAL A 42 2.56 -5.63 2.37
C VAL A 42 2.52 -4.24 3.03
N ILE A 43 1.98 -3.24 2.34
CA ILE A 43 1.84 -1.88 2.89
C ILE A 43 0.98 -1.91 4.15
N LEU A 44 -0.20 -2.53 4.08
CA LEU A 44 -1.13 -2.62 5.21
C LEU A 44 -0.48 -3.33 6.40
N GLY A 45 0.15 -4.48 6.19
CA GLY A 45 0.78 -5.22 7.27
C GLY A 45 1.88 -4.43 7.98
N LEU A 46 2.74 -3.73 7.22
CA LEU A 46 3.80 -2.90 7.81
C LEU A 46 3.25 -1.68 8.57
N LEU A 47 2.17 -1.07 8.08
CA LEU A 47 1.52 0.05 8.77
C LEU A 47 0.86 -0.40 10.07
N LEU A 48 0.16 -1.53 10.05
CA LEU A 48 -0.44 -2.12 11.25
C LEU A 48 0.63 -2.49 12.28
N TRP A 49 1.75 -3.09 11.85
CA TRP A 49 2.88 -3.40 12.72
C TRP A 49 3.48 -2.18 13.42
N LYS A 50 3.43 -1.02 12.75
CA LYS A 50 3.87 0.28 13.26
C LYS A 50 2.77 1.05 14.00
N GLU A 51 1.67 0.38 14.33
CA GLU A 51 0.53 0.93 15.08
C GLU A 51 -0.16 2.12 14.37
N TYR A 52 -0.09 2.19 13.04
CA TYR A 52 -0.90 3.14 12.27
C TYR A 52 -2.35 2.67 12.18
N ASP A 53 -3.27 3.63 12.24
CA ASP A 53 -4.68 3.40 11.92
C ASP A 53 -4.83 3.29 10.41
N ALA A 54 -4.78 2.06 9.89
CA ALA A 54 -4.74 1.78 8.46
C ALA A 54 -5.68 0.62 8.08
N PHE A 55 -6.34 0.75 6.93
CA PHE A 55 -7.34 -0.20 6.45
C PHE A 55 -7.07 -0.57 5.00
N GLY A 56 -7.02 -1.87 4.71
CA GLY A 56 -7.04 -2.35 3.34
C GLY A 56 -8.40 -2.08 2.72
N GLN A 57 -8.41 -1.61 1.47
CA GLN A 57 -9.63 -1.35 0.73
C GLN A 57 -9.64 -2.19 -0.55
N VAL A 58 -10.82 -2.68 -0.91
CA VAL A 58 -11.11 -3.20 -2.24
C VAL A 58 -12.32 -2.48 -2.81
N GLY A 59 -12.19 -1.96 -4.02
CA GLY A 59 -13.26 -1.17 -4.62
C GLY A 59 -13.06 -0.94 -6.11
N VAL A 60 -13.64 0.15 -6.60
CA VAL A 60 -13.57 0.52 -8.01
C VAL A 60 -12.81 1.84 -8.19
N ILE A 61 -11.94 1.89 -9.20
CA ILE A 61 -11.35 3.14 -9.71
C ILE A 61 -11.90 3.43 -11.11
N LYS A 62 -12.15 4.72 -11.39
CA LYS A 62 -12.60 5.21 -12.70
C LYS A 62 -11.43 5.83 -13.45
N GLN A 63 -10.96 5.14 -14.48
CA GLN A 63 -9.85 5.58 -15.33
C GLN A 63 -10.31 5.57 -16.79
N ASP A 64 -10.13 6.67 -17.52
CA ASP A 64 -10.55 6.83 -18.92
C ASP A 64 -12.01 6.42 -19.20
N GLY A 65 -12.92 6.71 -18.26
CA GLY A 65 -14.34 6.36 -18.36
C GLY A 65 -14.66 4.87 -18.17
N LYS A 66 -13.70 4.06 -17.73
CA LYS A 66 -13.87 2.64 -17.39
C LYS A 66 -13.71 2.41 -15.90
N GLU A 67 -14.47 1.45 -15.38
CA GLU A 67 -14.37 1.01 -13.99
C GLU A 67 -13.47 -0.22 -13.89
N HIS A 68 -12.52 -0.17 -12.95
CA HIS A 68 -11.57 -1.23 -12.68
C HIS A 68 -11.62 -1.61 -11.21
N ARG A 69 -11.71 -2.92 -10.91
CA ARG A 69 -11.56 -3.40 -9.53
C ARG A 69 -10.12 -3.21 -9.09
N HIS A 70 -9.93 -2.61 -7.92
CA HIS A 70 -8.61 -2.18 -7.45
C HIS A 70 -8.47 -2.33 -5.93
N HIS A 71 -7.23 -2.39 -5.46
CA HIS A 71 -6.88 -2.48 -4.04
C HIS A 71 -5.96 -1.31 -3.66
N TRP A 72 -6.19 -0.70 -2.51
CA TRP A 72 -5.37 0.38 -1.94
C TRP A 72 -5.43 0.33 -0.42
N VAL A 73 -4.61 1.13 0.25
CA VAL A 73 -4.66 1.29 1.70
C VAL A 73 -5.21 2.68 2.03
N GLU A 74 -6.11 2.77 3.00
CA GLU A 74 -6.48 4.03 3.64
C GLU A 74 -5.71 4.17 4.95
N VAL A 75 -4.97 5.26 5.11
CA VAL A 75 -4.20 5.58 6.32
C VAL A 75 -4.81 6.80 6.99
N TYR A 76 -5.15 6.69 8.27
CA TYR A 76 -5.74 7.77 9.04
C TYR A 76 -4.65 8.53 9.80
N LEU A 77 -4.48 9.81 9.47
CA LEU A 77 -3.56 10.72 10.14
C LEU A 77 -4.36 11.90 10.70
N GLU A 78 -4.29 12.12 12.02
CA GLU A 78 -5.02 13.20 12.71
C GLU A 78 -6.55 13.20 12.47
N GLY A 79 -7.12 12.03 12.16
CA GLY A 79 -8.54 11.85 11.88
C GLY A 79 -8.94 12.03 10.41
N GLU A 80 -7.98 12.32 9.53
CA GLU A 80 -8.20 12.42 8.08
C GLU A 80 -7.73 11.15 7.37
N ALA A 81 -8.53 10.66 6.42
CA ALA A 81 -8.22 9.47 5.63
C ALA A 81 -7.41 9.84 4.39
N PHE A 82 -6.24 9.21 4.23
CA PHE A 82 -5.39 9.32 3.05
C PHE A 82 -5.41 8.03 2.26
N VAL A 83 -5.60 8.11 0.95
CA VAL A 83 -5.42 7.00 0.02
C VAL A 83 -3.93 6.83 -0.24
N LEU A 84 -3.42 5.63 0.01
CA LEU A 84 -2.06 5.20 -0.29
C LEU A 84 -2.07 4.07 -1.33
N ASP A 85 -1.48 4.33 -2.50
CA ASP A 85 -1.40 3.36 -3.59
C ASP A 85 -0.14 3.54 -4.43
N VAL A 86 0.54 2.43 -4.71
CA VAL A 86 1.79 2.39 -5.49
C VAL A 86 1.63 1.74 -6.87
N THR A 87 0.40 1.37 -7.22
CA THR A 87 0.03 0.61 -8.41
C THR A 87 -0.96 1.33 -9.31
N LEU A 88 -1.52 2.49 -8.91
CA LEU A 88 -2.45 3.24 -9.77
C LEU A 88 -1.83 3.64 -11.12
N SER A 89 -0.53 3.97 -11.12
CA SER A 89 0.24 4.34 -12.32
C SER A 89 0.29 3.24 -13.40
N GLN A 90 -0.19 2.04 -13.11
CA GLN A 90 -0.41 0.99 -14.11
C GLN A 90 -1.35 1.42 -15.25
N TRP A 91 -2.28 2.35 -14.97
CA TRP A 91 -3.29 2.80 -15.92
C TRP A 91 -2.86 4.03 -16.75
N SER A 92 -2.00 4.90 -16.22
CA SER A 92 -1.59 6.14 -16.90
C SER A 92 -0.23 6.63 -16.40
N GLU A 93 0.60 7.14 -17.33
CA GLU A 93 1.89 7.77 -17.01
C GLU A 93 1.74 9.16 -16.35
N ALA A 94 0.54 9.75 -16.39
CA ALA A 94 0.25 11.01 -15.72
C ALA A 94 0.04 10.84 -14.20
N VAL A 95 -0.16 9.61 -13.74
CA VAL A 95 -0.35 9.28 -12.32
C VAL A 95 1.02 9.14 -11.65
N PRO A 96 1.20 9.71 -10.44
CA PRO A 96 2.46 9.58 -9.72
C PRO A 96 2.78 8.11 -9.36
N GLU A 97 4.06 7.83 -9.13
CA GLU A 97 4.51 6.49 -8.76
C GLU A 97 3.92 6.02 -7.42
N VAL A 98 3.73 6.96 -6.49
CA VAL A 98 3.06 6.77 -5.21
C VAL A 98 1.96 7.83 -5.13
N VAL A 99 0.72 7.39 -4.97
CA VAL A 99 -0.42 8.23 -4.61
C VAL A 99 -0.51 8.26 -3.10
N PHE A 100 -0.43 9.45 -2.52
CA PHE A 100 -0.68 9.69 -1.11
C PHE A 100 -1.41 11.02 -0.98
N LEU A 101 -2.74 10.97 -0.99
CA LEU A 101 -3.63 12.14 -1.00
C LEU A 101 -4.81 11.91 -0.08
N LEU A 102 -5.48 13.00 0.34
CA LEU A 102 -6.75 12.88 1.04
C LEU A 102 -7.74 12.08 0.18
N LYS A 103 -8.57 11.27 0.83
CA LYS A 103 -9.53 10.38 0.15
C LYS A 103 -10.45 11.12 -0.83
N GLU A 104 -10.89 12.32 -0.45
CA GLU A 104 -11.72 13.17 -1.30
C GLU A 104 -10.96 13.65 -2.55
N GLU A 105 -9.72 14.14 -2.38
CA GLU A 105 -8.86 14.58 -3.48
C GLU A 105 -8.50 13.41 -4.41
N ALA A 106 -8.17 12.24 -3.85
CA ALA A 106 -7.91 11.05 -4.63
C ALA A 106 -9.14 10.63 -5.46
N ALA A 107 -10.34 10.70 -4.89
CA ALA A 107 -11.58 10.41 -5.60
C ALA A 107 -11.81 11.39 -6.77
N GLU A 108 -11.53 12.68 -6.57
CA GLU A 108 -11.67 13.72 -7.60
C GLU A 108 -10.62 13.60 -8.71
N GLU A 109 -9.35 13.41 -8.35
CA GLU A 109 -8.24 13.39 -9.31
C GLU A 109 -8.11 12.07 -10.06
N TYR A 110 -8.33 10.95 -9.35
CA TYR A 110 -8.00 9.62 -9.84
C TYR A 110 -9.20 8.67 -9.88
N GLY A 111 -10.39 9.14 -9.50
CA GLY A 111 -11.62 8.38 -9.64
C GLY A 111 -11.76 7.22 -8.67
N TYR A 112 -11.10 7.27 -7.49
CA TYR A 112 -11.38 6.32 -6.41
C TYR A 112 -12.85 6.39 -6.03
N GLY A 113 -13.53 5.25 -6.14
CA GLY A 113 -14.96 5.12 -5.93
C GLY A 113 -15.31 4.39 -4.63
N PRO A 114 -16.55 3.88 -4.53
CA PRO A 114 -16.97 3.06 -3.41
C PRO A 114 -16.06 1.84 -3.20
N SER A 115 -15.80 1.55 -1.93
CA SER A 115 -14.97 0.43 -1.47
C SER A 115 -15.57 -0.24 -0.25
N GLU A 116 -15.04 -1.42 0.05
CA GLU A 116 -15.26 -2.16 1.29
C GLU A 116 -13.90 -2.51 1.91
N ASP A 117 -13.91 -2.71 3.22
CA ASP A 117 -12.72 -3.15 3.95
C ASP A 117 -12.28 -4.53 3.46
N SER A 118 -10.97 -4.69 3.28
CA SER A 118 -10.33 -5.94 2.95
C SER A 118 -9.44 -6.37 4.10
N ASP A 119 -9.71 -7.56 4.64
CA ASP A 119 -8.87 -8.14 5.68
C ASP A 119 -7.44 -8.33 5.19
N TRP A 120 -6.49 -8.08 6.08
CA TRP A 120 -5.10 -8.41 5.84
C TRP A 120 -4.90 -9.94 5.83
N GLN A 121 -4.15 -10.43 4.85
CA GLN A 121 -3.85 -11.84 4.70
C GLN A 121 -2.36 -12.00 4.35
N PRO A 122 -1.57 -12.76 5.12
CA PRO A 122 -0.13 -12.92 4.87
C PRO A 122 0.15 -13.58 3.51
N GLN A 123 -0.73 -14.49 3.07
CA GLN A 123 -0.61 -15.19 1.79
C GLN A 123 -0.90 -14.34 0.54
N ASP A 124 -1.29 -13.07 0.71
CA ASP A 124 -1.57 -12.18 -0.42
C ASP A 124 -0.29 -11.66 -1.10
N ALA A 125 0.88 -11.85 -0.48
CA ALA A 125 2.20 -11.53 -1.00
C ALA A 125 3.18 -12.69 -0.82
N GLU A 126 4.12 -12.83 -1.76
CA GLU A 126 5.17 -13.84 -1.66
C GLU A 126 6.21 -13.45 -0.61
N GLU A 127 6.83 -14.44 0.04
CA GLU A 127 7.85 -14.21 1.08
C GLU A 127 9.04 -13.40 0.55
N SER A 128 9.45 -13.62 -0.71
CA SER A 128 10.54 -12.86 -1.32
C SER A 128 10.24 -11.36 -1.41
N LEU A 129 8.97 -11.00 -1.61
CA LEU A 129 8.54 -9.60 -1.67
C LEU A 129 8.73 -8.97 -0.30
N TRP A 130 8.30 -9.66 0.76
CA TRP A 130 8.51 -9.24 2.14
C TRP A 130 9.99 -9.08 2.45
N GLU A 131 10.84 -10.07 2.16
CA GLU A 131 12.29 -9.99 2.37
C GLU A 131 12.89 -8.75 1.69
N SER A 132 12.53 -8.51 0.43
CA SER A 132 13.02 -7.38 -0.37
C SER A 132 12.58 -6.03 0.21
N VAL A 133 11.38 -5.94 0.77
CA VAL A 133 10.86 -4.73 1.42
C VAL A 133 11.53 -4.50 2.78
N LEU A 134 11.59 -5.53 3.64
CA LEU A 134 12.25 -5.43 4.95
C LEU A 134 13.72 -5.03 4.81
N GLN A 135 14.43 -5.59 3.83
CA GLN A 135 15.81 -5.21 3.55
C GLN A 135 15.95 -3.73 3.18
N GLN A 136 15.05 -3.18 2.36
CA GLN A 136 15.08 -1.76 1.98
C GLN A 136 14.78 -0.83 3.16
N LEU A 137 13.88 -1.26 4.04
CA LEU A 137 13.53 -0.54 5.27
C LEU A 137 14.54 -0.77 6.41
N GLN A 138 15.62 -1.53 6.16
CA GLN A 138 16.65 -1.87 7.15
C GLN A 138 16.09 -2.61 8.38
N ILE A 139 15.02 -3.37 8.18
CA ILE A 139 14.44 -4.27 9.18
C ILE A 139 15.16 -5.61 9.05
N HIS A 140 15.81 -6.06 10.12
CA HIS A 140 16.62 -7.28 10.14
C HIS A 140 15.89 -8.49 10.74
N GLN A 141 14.62 -8.31 11.12
CA GLN A 141 13.79 -9.37 11.66
C GLN A 141 13.40 -10.37 10.56
N PRO A 142 13.38 -11.68 10.84
CA PRO A 142 12.88 -12.69 9.89
C PRO A 142 11.43 -12.42 9.47
N VAL A 143 11.10 -12.73 8.21
CA VAL A 143 9.76 -12.51 7.65
C VAL A 143 8.69 -13.25 8.48
N ASP A 144 8.92 -14.52 8.84
CA ASP A 144 7.97 -15.30 9.65
C ASP A 144 7.65 -14.65 10.99
N GLU A 145 8.64 -14.03 11.65
CA GLU A 145 8.44 -13.33 12.92
C GLU A 145 7.61 -12.07 12.69
N VAL A 146 7.93 -11.27 11.67
CA VAL A 146 7.16 -10.06 11.33
C VAL A 146 5.71 -10.39 10.99
N LEU A 147 5.48 -11.40 10.15
CA LEU A 147 4.12 -11.82 9.76
C LEU A 147 3.32 -12.35 10.96
N THR A 148 3.98 -13.05 11.89
CA THR A 148 3.34 -13.53 13.12
C THR A 148 2.93 -12.36 14.01
N GLU A 149 3.81 -11.39 14.22
CA GLU A 149 3.51 -10.18 15.00
C GLU A 149 2.36 -9.38 14.39
N ILE A 150 2.33 -9.22 13.06
CA ILE A 150 1.20 -8.57 12.39
C ILE A 150 -0.10 -9.34 12.62
N ALA A 151 -0.08 -10.67 12.48
CA ALA A 151 -1.27 -11.49 12.67
C ALA A 151 -1.85 -11.36 14.09
N GLU A 152 -1.00 -11.19 15.10
CA GLU A 152 -1.42 -10.97 16.49
C GLU A 152 -2.11 -9.61 16.71
N LEU A 153 -1.87 -8.62 15.85
CA LEU A 153 -2.49 -7.29 15.91
C LEU A 153 -3.88 -7.22 15.23
N VAL A 154 -4.16 -8.16 14.32
CA VAL A 154 -5.40 -8.19 13.51
C VAL A 154 -6.47 -9.11 14.13
N LEU A 155 -6.12 -9.92 15.13
CA LEU A 155 -7.00 -10.87 15.85
C LEU A 155 -7.71 -10.23 17.05
#